data_AF-A0A2D6D6C2-F1
#
_entry.id   AF-A0A2D6D6C2-F1
#
_cell.length_a   1.000
_cell.length_b   1.000
_cell.length_c   1.000
_cell.angle_alpha   90.00
_cell.angle_beta   90.00
_cell.angle_gamma   90.00
#
_symmetry.space_group_name_H-M   'P 1'
#
loop_
_entity.id
_entity.type
_entity.pdbx_description
1 polymer ?
#
loop_
_entity_poly.entity_id
_entity_poly.type
_entity_poly.pdbx_seq_one_letter_code
_entity_poly.pdbx_strand_id
1 'polypeptide(L)'
;LQNINSAEMVAKIDVDNIIDESNETNNSLVKKITFESVSDPDFVTPIATDSGNVNDDLSDLEVKYRERIKKLEYRISQLEEKVIEQEKRLAVAVDNGLVNRVQGRILLQVEENGEAWYVDPDIRKKFYLKDGNSAYVALNAFGLGISNANISKIPIGIEDRADIADSDGDGLDDKLEEALGTDINNPDTDGDGYSDGVEVRNGFNPLGSGLITTDGQFSSQFGGKILLQVESRGEAWYINPEDGKRYYMKDGDQAYQIMRFLSLGVTNTDLRKIAVGEFE
;
A
#
# COMPACT_ATOMS: atom_id res chain seq x y z
N LEU A 1 16.82 -5.01 -17.57
CA LEU A 1 15.36 -4.81 -17.51
C LEU A 1 14.74 -6.20 -17.40
N GLN A 2 14.69 -6.72 -16.17
CA GLN A 2 14.01 -8.00 -15.90
C GLN A 2 12.50 -7.74 -15.83
N ASN A 3 11.76 -8.62 -16.50
CA ASN A 3 10.32 -8.58 -16.66
C ASN A 3 9.63 -8.76 -15.31
N ILE A 4 8.79 -7.79 -14.92
CA ILE A 4 7.90 -7.92 -13.78
C ILE A 4 6.68 -8.73 -14.26
N ASN A 5 6.54 -9.94 -13.72
CA ASN A 5 5.35 -10.78 -13.90
C ASN A 5 4.15 -10.10 -13.23
N SER A 6 3.18 -9.65 -14.03
CA SER A 6 1.85 -9.31 -13.54
C SER A 6 1.06 -10.60 -13.29
N ALA A 7 1.37 -11.31 -12.20
CA ALA A 7 0.51 -12.38 -11.73
C ALA A 7 -0.71 -11.76 -11.05
N GLU A 8 -1.91 -11.99 -11.59
CA GLU A 8 -3.17 -11.70 -10.89
C GLU A 8 -3.22 -12.57 -9.61
N MET A 9 -2.80 -12.00 -8.48
CA MET A 9 -3.01 -12.62 -7.17
C MET A 9 -4.50 -12.49 -6.80
N VAL A 10 -5.27 -13.55 -7.06
CA VAL A 10 -6.64 -13.68 -6.55
C VAL A 10 -6.56 -13.91 -5.03
N ALA A 11 -6.72 -12.84 -4.25
CA ALA A 11 -6.75 -12.93 -2.80
C ALA A 11 -8.02 -13.67 -2.35
N LYS A 12 -7.87 -14.85 -1.73
CA LYS A 12 -8.92 -15.42 -0.88
C LYS A 12 -8.85 -14.70 0.47
N ILE A 13 -9.87 -13.90 0.76
CA ILE A 13 -9.97 -13.09 1.98
C ILE A 13 -10.42 -14.00 3.13
N ASP A 14 -9.77 -13.86 4.28
CA ASP A 14 -10.13 -14.54 5.50
C ASP A 14 -11.44 -13.97 6.05
N VAL A 15 -12.43 -14.83 6.29
CA VAL A 15 -13.81 -14.46 6.65
C VAL A 15 -13.90 -13.71 7.98
N ASP A 16 -12.83 -13.75 8.78
CA ASP A 16 -12.78 -13.15 10.12
C ASP A 16 -12.27 -11.69 10.14
N ASN A 17 -11.92 -11.09 8.99
CA ASN A 17 -11.49 -9.67 8.90
C ASN A 17 -12.47 -8.80 8.09
N ILE A 18 -13.77 -9.10 8.22
CA ILE A 18 -14.87 -8.46 7.49
C ILE A 18 -15.71 -7.65 8.48
N ILE A 19 -15.99 -6.39 8.17
CA ILE A 19 -17.11 -5.70 8.81
C ILE A 19 -18.40 -6.30 8.25
N ASP A 20 -19.11 -7.06 9.09
CA ASP A 20 -20.48 -7.49 8.86
C ASP A 20 -21.35 -7.03 10.04
N GLU A 21 -22.11 -5.94 9.83
CA GLU A 21 -23.02 -5.41 10.85
C GLU A 21 -24.26 -6.30 11.11
N SER A 22 -24.42 -7.43 10.42
CA SER A 22 -25.55 -8.33 10.65
C SER A 22 -25.41 -9.20 11.93
N ASN A 23 -24.23 -9.23 12.57
CA ASN A 23 -24.00 -9.95 13.84
C ASN A 23 -22.98 -9.22 14.75
N GLU A 24 -23.43 -8.20 15.46
CA GLU A 24 -22.67 -7.62 16.58
C GLU A 24 -22.52 -8.63 17.74
N THR A 25 -21.34 -9.22 17.97
CA THR A 25 -20.93 -9.63 19.34
C THR A 25 -19.46 -9.93 19.57
N ASN A 26 -18.58 -10.09 18.56
CA ASN A 26 -17.19 -10.41 18.90
C ASN A 26 -16.20 -10.08 17.77
N ASN A 27 -15.59 -8.89 17.79
CA ASN A 27 -14.42 -8.60 16.94
C ASN A 27 -13.19 -8.42 17.83
N SER A 28 -12.74 -9.53 18.38
CA SER A 28 -11.34 -9.79 18.67
C SER A 28 -10.95 -10.89 17.68
N LEU A 29 -9.87 -10.74 16.90
CA LEU A 29 -8.77 -11.71 16.84
C LEU A 29 -7.81 -11.51 15.66
N VAL A 30 -6.60 -11.96 15.94
CA VAL A 30 -5.37 -11.99 15.14
C VAL A 30 -5.24 -13.38 14.50
N LYS A 31 -5.00 -13.50 13.18
CA LYS A 31 -3.86 -14.22 12.53
C LYS A 31 -4.09 -14.64 11.06
N LYS A 32 -3.06 -14.31 10.24
CA LYS A 32 -2.42 -15.01 9.08
C LYS A 32 -3.25 -15.50 7.88
N ILE A 33 -3.05 -14.81 6.75
CA ILE A 33 -3.41 -15.21 5.37
C ILE A 33 -2.30 -16.09 4.76
N THR A 34 -2.67 -17.07 3.92
CA THR A 34 -1.74 -17.88 3.09
C THR A 34 -2.18 -17.80 1.61
N PHE A 35 -1.22 -17.69 0.68
CA PHE A 35 -1.47 -17.54 -0.77
C PHE A 35 -1.07 -18.81 -1.55
N GLU A 36 -1.83 -19.17 -2.59
CA GLU A 36 -1.45 -20.17 -3.60
C GLU A 36 -1.16 -19.48 -4.94
N SER A 37 -0.07 -19.85 -5.61
CA SER A 37 0.29 -19.34 -6.93
C SER A 37 -0.54 -20.02 -8.03
N VAL A 38 -1.09 -19.23 -8.95
CA VAL A 38 -1.73 -19.74 -10.17
C VAL A 38 -0.72 -19.58 -11.31
N SER A 39 -0.32 -20.70 -11.92
CA SER A 39 0.51 -20.70 -13.13
C SER A 39 -0.39 -20.75 -14.36
N ASP A 40 -0.16 -19.84 -15.32
CA ASP A 40 -0.85 -19.81 -16.60
C ASP A 40 -0.09 -20.70 -17.62
N PRO A 41 -0.69 -21.81 -18.10
CA PRO A 41 -0.02 -22.78 -18.98
C PRO A 41 0.15 -22.32 -20.43
N ASP A 42 -0.43 -21.19 -20.85
CA ASP A 42 -0.42 -20.77 -22.26
C ASP A 42 0.73 -19.82 -22.64
N PHE A 43 1.70 -19.58 -21.75
CA PHE A 43 2.83 -18.69 -22.03
C PHE A 43 4.03 -19.43 -22.63
N VAL A 44 4.13 -19.47 -23.96
CA VAL A 44 5.32 -19.95 -24.67
C VAL A 44 6.36 -18.82 -24.79
N THR A 45 7.55 -19.01 -24.21
CA THR A 45 8.69 -18.12 -24.38
C THR A 45 9.34 -18.29 -25.76
N PRO A 46 9.65 -17.22 -26.50
CA PRO A 46 10.47 -17.35 -27.70
C PRO A 46 11.93 -17.60 -27.31
N ILE A 47 12.45 -18.76 -27.70
CA ILE A 47 13.89 -19.06 -27.65
C ILE A 47 14.57 -18.18 -28.70
N ALA A 48 15.48 -17.32 -28.27
CA ALA A 48 16.32 -16.54 -29.17
C ALA A 48 17.39 -17.45 -29.80
N THR A 49 17.20 -17.80 -31.07
CA THR A 49 18.29 -18.21 -31.96
C THR A 49 18.25 -17.33 -33.19
N ASP A 50 19.19 -16.38 -33.29
CA ASP A 50 20.12 -16.25 -34.41
C ASP A 50 20.83 -14.89 -34.32
N SER A 51 22.15 -14.94 -34.46
CA SER A 51 23.06 -13.81 -34.44
C SER A 51 23.02 -13.08 -35.79
N GLY A 52 22.19 -12.05 -35.89
CA GLY A 52 22.10 -11.20 -37.09
C GLY A 52 21.71 -9.77 -36.77
N ASN A 53 22.71 -8.89 -36.66
CA ASN A 53 22.68 -7.43 -36.78
C ASN A 53 21.28 -6.74 -36.69
N VAL A 54 20.83 -6.41 -35.48
CA VAL A 54 19.56 -5.70 -35.22
C VAL A 54 19.85 -4.35 -34.56
N ASN A 55 19.89 -3.26 -35.33
CA ASN A 55 19.94 -1.91 -34.76
C ASN A 55 18.88 -0.94 -35.32
N ASP A 56 18.00 -1.37 -36.25
CA ASP A 56 16.91 -0.53 -36.77
C ASP A 56 15.49 -1.03 -36.39
N ASP A 57 15.27 -2.33 -36.18
CA ASP A 57 13.94 -2.92 -35.86
C ASP A 57 13.50 -2.81 -34.38
N LEU A 58 14.42 -2.43 -33.47
CA LEU A 58 14.10 -2.26 -32.05
C LEU A 58 13.20 -1.04 -31.80
N SER A 59 13.24 -0.03 -32.69
CA SER A 59 12.48 1.22 -32.53
C SER A 59 10.98 1.05 -32.82
N ASP A 60 10.62 0.30 -33.87
CA ASP A 60 9.23 0.05 -34.23
C ASP A 60 8.50 -0.84 -33.22
N LEU A 61 9.22 -1.82 -32.66
CA LEU A 61 8.68 -2.68 -31.61
C LEU A 61 8.46 -1.89 -30.30
N GLU A 62 9.41 -1.03 -29.91
CA GLU A 62 9.28 -0.17 -28.74
C GLU A 62 8.13 0.84 -28.90
N VAL A 63 7.97 1.44 -30.08
CA VAL A 63 6.84 2.33 -30.41
C VAL A 63 5.52 1.58 -30.29
N LYS A 64 5.44 0.35 -30.82
CA LYS A 64 4.23 -0.48 -30.72
C LYS A 64 3.90 -0.86 -29.28
N TYR A 65 4.90 -1.15 -28.45
CA TYR A 65 4.70 -1.40 -27.03
C TYR A 65 4.21 -0.14 -26.30
N ARG A 66 4.79 1.03 -26.55
CA ARG A 66 4.34 2.31 -25.97
C ARG A 66 2.90 2.67 -26.36
N GLU A 67 2.51 2.47 -27.62
CA GLU A 67 1.13 2.68 -28.07
C GLU A 67 0.15 1.69 -27.41
N ARG A 68 0.57 0.44 -27.21
CA ARG A 68 -0.23 -0.55 -26.48
C ARG A 68 -0.39 -0.18 -25.00
N ILE A 69 0.66 0.31 -24.35
CA ILE A 69 0.63 0.80 -22.96
C ILE A 69 -0.36 1.96 -22.86
N LYS A 70 -0.26 3.00 -23.69
CA LYS A 70 -1.21 4.13 -23.71
C LYS A 70 -2.66 3.69 -23.89
N LYS A 71 -2.90 2.73 -24.79
CA LYS A 71 -4.27 2.22 -25.03
C LYS A 71 -4.80 1.44 -23.83
N LEU A 72 -3.93 0.72 -23.12
CA LEU A 72 -4.28 0.03 -21.88
C LEU A 72 -4.57 1.03 -20.76
N GLU A 73 -3.70 2.03 -20.56
CA GLU A 73 -3.89 3.13 -19.60
C GLU A 73 -5.21 3.86 -19.81
N TYR A 74 -5.54 4.20 -21.07
CA TYR A 74 -6.83 4.83 -21.40
C TYR A 74 -8.02 3.93 -21.06
N ARG A 75 -7.94 2.63 -21.39
CA ARG A 75 -9.01 1.67 -21.06
C ARG A 75 -9.15 1.46 -19.55
N ILE A 76 -8.04 1.49 -18.82
CA ILE A 76 -7.94 1.41 -17.36
C ILE A 76 -8.67 2.61 -16.72
N SER A 77 -8.39 3.83 -17.18
CA SER A 77 -9.08 5.05 -16.74
C SER A 77 -10.59 5.01 -17.03
N GLN A 78 -11.00 4.56 -18.21
CA GLN A 78 -12.43 4.40 -18.54
C GLN A 78 -13.15 3.32 -17.71
N LEU A 79 -12.41 2.35 -17.15
CA LEU A 79 -12.97 1.37 -16.21
C LEU A 79 -13.08 1.96 -14.80
N GLU A 80 -12.13 2.81 -14.38
CA GLU A 80 -12.19 3.53 -13.10
C GLU A 80 -13.40 4.45 -13.03
N GLU A 81 -13.61 5.26 -14.06
CA GLU A 81 -14.79 6.12 -14.16
C GLU A 81 -16.08 5.31 -14.05
N LYS A 82 -16.12 4.11 -14.65
CA LYS A 82 -17.28 3.22 -14.57
C LYS A 82 -17.50 2.65 -13.17
N VAL A 83 -16.45 2.22 -12.47
CA VAL A 83 -16.54 1.72 -11.10
C VAL A 83 -17.04 2.82 -10.18
N ILE A 84 -16.47 4.02 -10.28
CA ILE A 84 -16.86 5.19 -9.50
C ILE A 84 -18.31 5.59 -9.80
N GLU A 85 -18.70 5.66 -11.08
CA GLU A 85 -20.07 6.01 -11.48
C GLU A 85 -21.08 4.95 -11.02
N GLN A 86 -20.73 3.66 -11.12
CA GLN A 86 -21.54 2.57 -10.62
C GLN A 86 -21.74 2.67 -9.10
N GLU A 87 -20.66 2.87 -8.34
CA GLU A 87 -20.75 3.02 -6.88
C GLU A 87 -21.54 4.27 -6.47
N LYS A 88 -21.42 5.38 -7.20
CA LYS A 88 -22.27 6.56 -7.00
C LYS A 88 -23.75 6.27 -7.23
N ARG A 89 -24.09 5.47 -8.26
CA ARG A 89 -25.49 5.07 -8.54
C ARG A 89 -26.04 4.13 -7.48
N LEU A 90 -25.19 3.31 -6.88
CA LEU A 90 -25.55 2.33 -5.87
C LEU A 90 -25.45 2.88 -4.43
N ALA A 91 -24.90 4.08 -4.26
CA ALA A 91 -24.77 4.73 -2.97
C ALA A 91 -26.13 4.88 -2.29
N VAL A 92 -26.18 4.47 -1.02
CA VAL A 92 -27.36 4.60 -0.17
C VAL A 92 -27.19 5.75 0.81
N ALA A 93 -28.14 5.93 1.73
CA ALA A 93 -28.00 6.93 2.79
C ALA A 93 -26.70 6.70 3.57
N VAL A 94 -25.95 7.78 3.80
CA VAL A 94 -24.66 7.72 4.49
C VAL A 94 -24.86 7.30 5.95
N ASP A 95 -24.15 6.27 6.38
CA ASP A 95 -24.12 5.82 7.77
C ASP A 95 -22.94 6.47 8.50
N ASN A 96 -23.23 7.49 9.32
CA ASN A 96 -22.19 8.21 10.06
C ASN A 96 -21.51 7.36 11.14
N GLY A 97 -22.19 6.33 11.67
CA GLY A 97 -21.62 5.40 12.65
C GLY A 97 -20.55 4.54 11.99
N LEU A 98 -20.87 3.94 10.84
CA LEU A 98 -19.91 3.22 10.02
C LEU A 98 -18.74 4.10 9.62
N VAL A 99 -19.02 5.29 9.05
CA VAL A 99 -17.98 6.25 8.62
C VAL A 99 -17.04 6.61 9.77
N ASN A 100 -17.54 6.81 11.00
CA ASN A 100 -16.69 7.08 12.16
C ASN A 100 -15.73 5.92 12.50
N ARG A 101 -16.14 4.67 12.26
CA ARG A 101 -15.32 3.48 12.54
C ARG A 101 -14.25 3.24 11.47
N VAL A 102 -14.55 3.58 10.23
CA VAL A 102 -13.71 3.29 9.06
C VAL A 102 -12.95 4.48 8.51
N GLN A 103 -13.21 5.70 8.99
CA GLN A 103 -12.44 6.88 8.60
C GLN A 103 -10.93 6.68 8.87
N GLY A 104 -10.11 7.08 7.91
CA GLY A 104 -8.68 6.88 7.92
C GLY A 104 -8.22 5.44 7.60
N ARG A 105 -9.15 4.48 7.42
CA ARG A 105 -8.81 3.12 7.03
C ARG A 105 -8.84 2.93 5.52
N ILE A 106 -8.11 1.90 5.11
CA ILE A 106 -8.18 1.34 3.78
C ILE A 106 -9.12 0.14 3.86
N LEU A 107 -10.09 0.10 2.96
CA LEU A 107 -11.12 -0.92 2.89
C LEU A 107 -10.90 -1.80 1.67
N LEU A 108 -11.05 -3.10 1.84
CA LEU A 108 -10.98 -4.07 0.76
C LEU A 108 -12.35 -4.71 0.57
N GLN A 109 -12.94 -4.54 -0.62
CA GLN A 109 -14.20 -5.21 -0.94
C GLN A 109 -14.01 -6.73 -0.95
N VAL A 110 -14.89 -7.45 -0.25
CA VAL A 110 -14.78 -8.90 -0.09
C VAL A 110 -15.71 -9.72 -0.98
N GLU A 111 -16.67 -9.07 -1.64
CA GLU A 111 -17.74 -9.71 -2.42
C GLU A 111 -17.58 -9.52 -3.94
N GLU A 112 -16.59 -8.76 -4.39
CA GLU A 112 -16.29 -8.47 -5.80
C GLU A 112 -14.81 -8.77 -6.14
N ASN A 113 -14.14 -7.90 -6.90
CA ASN A 113 -12.79 -8.13 -7.44
C ASN A 113 -11.64 -7.76 -6.47
N GLY A 114 -11.92 -7.60 -5.17
CA GLY A 114 -10.91 -7.16 -4.20
C GLY A 114 -10.51 -5.69 -4.37
N GLU A 115 -11.47 -4.83 -4.69
CA GLU A 115 -11.21 -3.40 -4.86
C GLU A 115 -10.82 -2.74 -3.54
N ALA A 116 -9.76 -1.93 -3.56
CA ALA A 116 -9.32 -1.18 -2.39
C ALA A 116 -9.87 0.26 -2.42
N TRP A 117 -10.20 0.78 -1.24
CA TRP A 117 -10.78 2.11 -1.05
C TRP A 117 -10.15 2.79 0.16
N TYR A 118 -9.69 4.03 0.04
CA TYR A 118 -9.26 4.82 1.21
C TYR A 118 -10.37 5.74 1.68
N VAL A 119 -10.71 5.71 2.97
CA VAL A 119 -11.70 6.60 3.56
C VAL A 119 -10.99 7.80 4.17
N ASP A 120 -11.05 8.95 3.52
CA ASP A 120 -10.38 10.14 4.01
C ASP A 120 -10.99 10.61 5.35
N PRO A 121 -10.19 10.83 6.41
CA PRO A 121 -10.69 11.20 7.73
C PRO A 121 -11.23 12.62 7.83
N ASP A 122 -10.85 13.53 6.93
CA ASP A 122 -11.22 14.94 7.00
C ASP A 122 -12.54 15.19 6.24
N ILE A 123 -12.65 14.72 5.00
CA ILE A 123 -13.86 14.88 4.18
C ILE A 123 -14.81 13.69 4.25
N ARG A 124 -14.42 12.59 4.91
CA ARG A 124 -15.28 11.44 5.24
C ARG A 124 -15.87 10.75 4.02
N LYS A 125 -15.11 10.72 2.93
CA LYS A 125 -15.47 10.05 1.66
C LYS A 125 -14.49 8.94 1.36
N LYS A 126 -14.97 7.88 0.70
CA LYS A 126 -14.15 6.80 0.16
C LYS A 126 -13.61 7.17 -1.22
N PHE A 127 -12.36 6.85 -1.48
CA PHE A 127 -11.65 7.07 -2.74
C PHE A 127 -11.15 5.74 -3.26
N TYR A 128 -11.37 5.48 -4.54
CA TYR A 128 -10.99 4.23 -5.16
C TYR A 128 -9.46 4.14 -5.33
N LEU A 129 -8.87 3.05 -4.85
CA LEU A 129 -7.45 2.73 -4.94
C LEU A 129 -7.25 1.46 -5.77
N LYS A 130 -7.42 1.58 -7.08
CA LYS A 130 -7.37 0.43 -7.98
C LYS A 130 -6.03 -0.30 -7.98
N ASP A 131 -4.97 0.49 -8.04
CA ASP A 131 -3.60 0.05 -8.28
C ASP A 131 -2.61 1.01 -7.61
N GLY A 132 -1.32 0.73 -7.79
CA GLY A 132 -0.27 1.57 -7.25
C GLY A 132 -0.29 3.02 -7.75
N ASN A 133 -0.71 3.26 -9.01
CA ASN A 133 -0.79 4.62 -9.53
C ASN A 133 -1.91 5.43 -8.83
N SER A 134 -3.07 4.81 -8.63
CA SER A 134 -4.19 5.42 -7.89
C SER A 134 -3.84 5.65 -6.43
N ALA A 135 -3.11 4.72 -5.80
CA ALA A 135 -2.55 4.90 -4.47
C ALA A 135 -1.63 6.13 -4.43
N TYR A 136 -0.70 6.26 -5.39
CA TYR A 136 0.20 7.41 -5.48
C TYR A 136 -0.53 8.75 -5.68
N VAL A 137 -1.59 8.78 -6.48
CA VAL A 137 -2.44 9.97 -6.62
C VAL A 137 -3.07 10.33 -5.28
N ALA A 138 -3.58 9.35 -4.53
CA ALA A 138 -4.10 9.57 -3.19
C ALA A 138 -3.02 10.11 -2.22
N LEU A 139 -1.77 9.64 -2.33
CA LEU A 139 -0.65 10.16 -1.53
C LEU A 139 -0.42 11.66 -1.75
N ASN A 140 -0.49 12.10 -3.01
CA ASN A 140 -0.31 13.51 -3.34
C ASN A 140 -1.51 14.37 -2.96
N ALA A 141 -2.73 13.84 -3.12
CA ALA A 141 -3.96 14.59 -2.85
C ALA A 141 -4.20 14.80 -1.35
N PHE A 142 -3.91 13.79 -0.53
CA PHE A 142 -4.21 13.79 0.91
C PHE A 142 -2.97 13.96 1.80
N GLY A 143 -1.78 13.97 1.20
CA GLY A 143 -0.51 14.03 1.91
C GLY A 143 -0.36 15.30 2.74
N LEU A 144 -0.24 15.14 4.05
CA LEU A 144 0.08 16.24 4.95
C LEU A 144 1.59 16.34 5.13
N GLY A 145 2.14 17.52 4.85
CA GLY A 145 3.56 17.78 5.08
C GLY A 145 3.95 17.63 6.55
N ILE A 146 5.03 16.90 6.82
CA ILE A 146 5.60 16.70 8.15
C ILE A 146 7.13 16.85 8.15
N SER A 147 7.68 17.40 9.22
CA SER A 147 9.12 17.57 9.42
C SER A 147 9.79 16.28 9.90
N ASN A 148 11.11 16.18 9.70
CA ASN A 148 11.91 15.04 10.14
C ASN A 148 11.83 14.86 11.67
N ALA A 149 11.80 15.97 12.41
CA ALA A 149 11.70 15.97 13.87
C ALA A 149 10.33 15.53 14.41
N ASN A 150 9.28 15.64 13.61
CA ASN A 150 7.93 15.24 14.00
C ASN A 150 7.61 13.82 13.54
N ILE A 151 7.98 13.45 12.31
CA ILE A 151 7.76 12.08 11.84
C ILE A 151 8.47 11.09 12.75
N SER A 152 9.71 11.38 13.22
CA SER A 152 10.50 10.54 14.13
C SER A 152 9.81 10.17 15.45
N LYS A 153 8.79 10.94 15.87
CA LYS A 153 7.99 10.65 17.06
C LYS A 153 6.95 9.55 16.83
N ILE A 154 6.70 9.18 15.57
CA ILE A 154 5.75 8.13 15.20
C ILE A 154 6.52 6.82 15.01
N PRO A 155 6.18 5.74 15.74
CA PRO A 155 6.87 4.46 15.64
C PRO A 155 6.75 3.87 14.24
N ILE A 156 7.80 3.19 13.77
CA ILE A 156 7.81 2.54 12.46
C ILE A 156 7.07 1.20 12.53
N GLY A 157 6.24 0.96 11.53
CA GLY A 157 5.61 -0.33 11.26
C GLY A 157 6.41 -1.10 10.20
N ILE A 158 6.64 -2.38 10.45
CA ILE A 158 7.25 -3.32 9.51
C ILE A 158 6.17 -4.34 9.15
N GLU A 159 6.05 -4.66 7.87
CA GLU A 159 5.10 -5.64 7.36
C GLU A 159 5.84 -6.82 6.73
N ASP A 160 6.13 -7.85 7.54
CA ASP A 160 6.90 -9.03 7.14
C ASP A 160 6.23 -9.86 6.03
N ARG A 161 4.96 -9.59 5.70
CA ARG A 161 4.21 -10.31 4.66
C ARG A 161 4.45 -9.77 3.25
N ALA A 162 5.01 -8.58 3.12
CA ALA A 162 5.27 -7.99 1.83
C ALA A 162 6.50 -8.65 1.21
N ASP A 163 6.36 -9.15 -0.03
CA ASP A 163 7.47 -9.75 -0.79
C ASP A 163 8.30 -8.61 -1.39
N ILE A 164 9.15 -8.02 -0.55
CA ILE A 164 9.99 -6.86 -0.87
C ILE A 164 11.45 -7.28 -0.73
N ALA A 165 12.32 -6.71 -1.56
CA ALA A 165 13.76 -6.94 -1.48
C ALA A 165 14.31 -6.52 -0.10
N ASP A 166 15.10 -7.43 0.49
CA ASP A 166 15.84 -7.30 1.74
C ASP A 166 17.24 -7.89 1.44
N SER A 167 18.19 -7.00 1.14
CA SER A 167 19.46 -7.34 0.49
C SER A 167 20.46 -7.97 1.45
N ASP A 168 20.41 -7.66 2.74
CA ASP A 168 21.27 -8.23 3.77
C ASP A 168 20.57 -9.24 4.70
N GLY A 169 19.24 -9.37 4.61
CA GLY A 169 18.46 -10.39 5.28
C GLY A 169 18.22 -10.12 6.75
N ASP A 170 18.28 -8.87 7.18
CA ASP A 170 18.10 -8.46 8.57
C ASP A 170 16.62 -8.26 8.96
N GLY A 171 15.73 -8.34 7.95
CA GLY A 171 14.29 -8.21 8.06
C GLY A 171 13.78 -6.77 7.93
N LEU A 172 14.60 -5.84 7.46
CA LEU A 172 14.20 -4.51 7.03
C LEU A 172 14.30 -4.46 5.50
N ASP A 173 13.24 -4.03 4.80
CA ASP A 173 13.30 -3.99 3.34
C ASP A 173 14.19 -2.85 2.83
N ASP A 174 14.90 -3.05 1.72
CA ASP A 174 15.86 -2.10 1.13
C ASP A 174 15.30 -0.68 1.01
N LYS A 175 13.98 -0.56 0.78
CA LYS A 175 13.32 0.73 0.59
C LYS A 175 13.10 1.42 1.92
N LEU A 176 12.63 0.70 2.93
CA LEU A 176 12.51 1.23 4.28
C LEU A 176 13.89 1.58 4.84
N GLU A 177 14.90 0.76 4.62
CA GLU A 177 16.29 1.06 4.96
C GLU A 177 16.78 2.38 4.37
N GLU A 178 16.59 2.56 3.06
CA GLU A 178 16.91 3.82 2.39
C GLU A 178 16.20 5.01 3.04
N ALA A 179 14.93 4.85 3.43
CA ALA A 179 14.11 5.86 4.10
C ALA A 179 14.58 6.19 5.53
N LEU A 180 15.10 5.20 6.26
CA LEU A 180 15.65 5.37 7.60
C LEU A 180 17.10 5.85 7.58
N GLY A 181 17.82 5.61 6.48
CA GLY A 181 19.22 5.96 6.31
C GLY A 181 20.19 4.86 6.75
N THR A 182 19.72 3.62 6.89
CA THR A 182 20.55 2.44 7.12
C THR A 182 21.21 1.98 5.82
N ASP A 183 22.24 1.13 5.91
CA ASP A 183 22.96 0.60 4.76
C ASP A 183 22.38 -0.73 4.31
N ILE A 184 21.76 -0.74 3.14
CA ILE A 184 21.07 -1.90 2.53
C ILE A 184 21.91 -3.17 2.35
N ASN A 185 23.24 -3.10 2.55
CA ASN A 185 24.12 -4.27 2.44
C ASN A 185 24.80 -4.60 3.76
N ASN A 186 24.39 -3.98 4.86
CA ASN A 186 24.99 -4.15 6.17
C ASN A 186 23.90 -4.31 7.24
N PRO A 187 23.71 -5.53 7.76
CA PRO A 187 22.58 -5.83 8.64
C PRO A 187 22.67 -5.13 10.00
N ASP A 188 23.77 -4.46 10.34
CA ASP A 188 24.02 -3.74 11.60
C ASP A 188 24.75 -2.43 11.24
N THR A 189 23.99 -1.38 10.93
CA THR A 189 24.53 -0.14 10.35
C THR A 189 25.42 0.60 11.34
N ASP A 190 25.06 0.64 12.62
CA ASP A 190 25.81 1.37 13.64
C ASP A 190 26.93 0.55 14.31
N GLY A 191 26.95 -0.77 14.07
CA GLY A 191 28.00 -1.69 14.49
C GLY A 191 27.96 -2.02 15.98
N ASP A 192 26.81 -1.89 16.64
CA ASP A 192 26.66 -2.11 18.08
C ASP A 192 26.38 -3.59 18.46
N GLY A 193 26.17 -4.45 17.46
CA GLY A 193 25.95 -5.88 17.59
C GLY A 193 24.48 -6.31 17.55
N TYR A 194 23.54 -5.39 17.29
CA TYR A 194 22.15 -5.68 16.97
C TYR A 194 21.87 -5.33 15.51
N SER A 195 20.98 -6.09 14.86
CA SER A 195 20.65 -5.79 13.47
C SER A 195 19.64 -4.66 13.35
N ASP A 196 19.69 -3.87 12.27
CA ASP A 196 18.83 -2.69 12.09
C ASP A 196 17.34 -3.07 12.17
N GLY A 197 16.96 -4.16 11.51
CA GLY A 197 15.63 -4.74 11.54
C GLY A 197 15.21 -5.22 12.94
N VAL A 198 16.13 -5.68 13.80
CA VAL A 198 15.83 -6.02 15.20
C VAL A 198 15.63 -4.75 16.02
N GLU A 199 16.48 -3.75 15.82
CA GLU A 199 16.39 -2.49 16.52
C GLU A 199 15.09 -1.76 16.23
N VAL A 200 14.73 -1.59 14.95
CA VAL A 200 13.50 -0.91 14.53
C VAL A 200 12.27 -1.62 15.09
N ARG A 201 12.21 -2.97 15.04
CA ARG A 201 11.09 -3.74 15.62
C ARG A 201 10.93 -3.53 17.12
N ASN A 202 12.03 -3.30 17.83
CA ASN A 202 12.06 -3.12 19.28
C ASN A 202 12.11 -1.64 19.70
N GLY A 203 12.04 -0.70 18.75
CA GLY A 203 12.04 0.75 19.00
C GLY A 203 13.41 1.34 19.35
N PHE A 204 14.50 0.65 19.01
CA PHE A 204 15.88 1.15 19.08
C PHE A 204 16.26 1.88 17.79
N ASN A 205 17.31 2.70 17.88
CA ASN A 205 17.77 3.55 16.79
C ASN A 205 18.88 2.85 15.99
N PRO A 206 18.64 2.44 14.74
CA PRO A 206 19.62 1.69 13.93
C PRO A 206 20.82 2.51 13.44
N LEU A 207 20.88 3.79 13.80
CA LEU A 207 21.97 4.71 13.43
C LEU A 207 22.77 5.19 14.64
N GLY A 208 22.61 4.55 15.80
CA GLY A 208 23.35 4.88 17.00
C GLY A 208 22.60 4.53 18.27
N SER A 209 23.30 4.52 19.39
CA SER A 209 22.77 4.08 20.68
C SER A 209 21.39 4.64 21.10
N GLY A 210 20.52 3.76 21.62
CA GLY A 210 19.36 4.12 22.44
C GLY A 210 18.01 3.89 21.76
N LEU A 211 16.94 4.34 22.41
CA LEU A 211 15.57 4.21 21.92
C LEU A 211 15.20 5.36 20.97
N ILE A 212 14.44 5.04 19.92
CA ILE A 212 13.68 6.04 19.16
C ILE A 212 12.67 6.66 20.13
N THR A 213 12.76 7.97 20.32
CA THR A 213 11.82 8.69 21.19
C THR A 213 10.48 8.85 20.47
N THR A 214 9.51 8.00 20.82
CA THR A 214 8.16 8.03 20.25
C THR A 214 7.16 8.70 21.17
N ASP A 215 6.13 9.34 20.59
CA ASP A 215 4.99 9.91 21.31
C ASP A 215 3.69 9.31 20.76
N GLY A 216 3.08 8.43 21.55
CA GLY A 216 1.84 7.75 21.17
C GLY A 216 0.65 8.70 21.03
N GLN A 217 0.57 9.77 21.84
CA GLN A 217 -0.50 10.76 21.74
C GLN A 217 -0.36 11.58 20.46
N PHE A 218 0.88 11.97 20.13
CA PHE A 218 1.19 12.60 18.86
C PHE A 218 0.84 11.68 17.68
N SER A 219 1.23 10.41 17.75
CA SER A 219 0.95 9.41 16.70
C SER A 219 -0.55 9.24 16.44
N SER A 220 -1.36 9.15 17.50
CA SER A 220 -2.81 9.02 17.38
C SER A 220 -3.49 10.23 16.70
N GLN A 221 -2.89 11.42 16.74
CA GLN A 221 -3.44 12.60 16.03
C GLN A 221 -3.39 12.44 14.51
N PHE A 222 -2.48 11.60 14.02
CA PHE A 222 -2.32 11.32 12.59
C PHE A 222 -2.91 9.98 12.18
N GLY A 223 -3.60 9.27 13.08
CA GLY A 223 -4.22 7.98 12.77
C GLY A 223 -5.06 8.03 11.50
N GLY A 224 -4.71 7.17 10.55
CA GLY A 224 -5.34 7.06 9.25
C GLY A 224 -5.00 8.14 8.23
N LYS A 225 -4.04 9.02 8.54
CA LYS A 225 -3.57 10.06 7.62
C LYS A 225 -2.35 9.59 6.83
N ILE A 226 -2.18 10.20 5.67
CA ILE A 226 -0.99 10.08 4.84
C ILE A 226 -0.10 11.30 5.13
N LEU A 227 1.16 11.05 5.49
CA LEU A 227 2.14 12.08 5.80
C LEU A 227 3.25 12.09 4.76
N LEU A 228 3.66 13.28 4.33
CA LEU A 228 4.76 13.48 3.38
C LEU A 228 5.91 14.16 4.09
N GLN A 229 7.08 13.52 4.09
CA GLN A 229 8.28 14.04 4.73
C GLN A 229 8.92 15.14 3.86
N VAL A 230 8.67 16.40 4.20
CA VAL A 230 9.03 17.56 3.34
C VAL A 230 10.47 18.05 3.52
N GLU A 231 11.16 17.56 4.54
CA GLU A 231 12.56 17.91 4.86
C GLU A 231 13.56 16.82 4.46
N SER A 232 13.13 15.85 3.64
CA SER A 232 13.94 14.75 3.12
C SER A 232 13.65 14.55 1.62
N ARG A 233 13.45 13.32 1.16
CA ARG A 233 13.23 12.97 -0.26
C ARG A 233 11.76 12.93 -0.64
N GLY A 234 10.85 13.38 0.23
CA GLY A 234 9.41 13.33 0.00
C GLY A 234 8.81 11.96 0.34
N GLU A 235 9.40 11.23 1.29
CA GLU A 235 8.92 9.94 1.76
C GLU A 235 7.46 10.04 2.21
N ALA A 236 6.60 9.16 1.68
CA ALA A 236 5.20 9.06 2.09
C ALA A 236 5.01 7.97 3.15
N TRP A 237 4.18 8.26 4.14
CA TRP A 237 3.94 7.41 5.30
C TRP A 237 2.45 7.31 5.60
N TYR A 238 1.92 6.10 5.77
CA TYR A 238 0.55 5.90 6.20
C TYR A 238 0.57 5.57 7.68
N ILE A 239 -0.21 6.32 8.46
CA ILE A 239 -0.30 6.06 9.90
C ILE A 239 -1.47 5.10 10.10
N ASN A 240 -1.19 3.85 10.46
CA ASN A 240 -2.25 2.89 10.71
C ASN A 240 -3.02 3.30 11.98
N PRO A 241 -4.34 3.57 11.90
CA PRO A 241 -5.12 4.02 13.05
C PRO A 241 -5.27 2.93 14.13
N GLU A 242 -4.94 1.68 13.83
CA GLU A 242 -5.06 0.56 14.75
C GLU A 242 -3.89 0.44 15.74
N ASP A 243 -2.66 0.63 15.26
CA ASP A 243 -1.44 0.50 16.07
C ASP A 243 -0.69 1.84 16.28
N GLY A 244 -1.09 2.89 15.56
CA GLY A 244 -0.45 4.21 15.61
C GLY A 244 0.93 4.24 14.97
N LYS A 245 1.32 3.23 14.20
CA LYS A 245 2.62 3.15 13.53
C LYS A 245 2.56 3.74 12.13
N ARG A 246 3.69 4.25 11.67
CA ARG A 246 3.89 4.73 10.30
C ARG A 246 4.43 3.61 9.42
N TYR A 247 3.80 3.42 8.28
CA TYR A 247 4.22 2.45 7.27
C TYR A 247 4.69 3.19 6.04
N TYR A 248 5.89 2.86 5.58
CA TYR A 248 6.51 3.54 4.45
C TYR A 248 5.80 3.18 3.14
N MET A 249 5.58 4.17 2.28
CA MET A 249 4.86 4.04 1.02
C MET A 249 5.68 4.67 -0.11
N LYS A 250 6.80 4.06 -0.45
CA LYS A 250 7.76 4.64 -1.41
C LYS A 250 7.17 4.87 -2.79
N ASP A 251 6.54 3.84 -3.32
CA ASP A 251 6.01 3.80 -4.68
C ASP A 251 4.63 3.16 -4.70
N GLY A 252 3.97 3.24 -5.85
CA GLY A 252 2.61 2.74 -6.00
C GLY A 252 2.47 1.27 -5.64
N ASP A 253 3.41 0.41 -6.07
CA ASP A 253 3.28 -1.03 -5.91
C ASP A 253 3.54 -1.46 -4.46
N GLN A 254 4.58 -0.92 -3.82
CA GLN A 254 4.87 -1.15 -2.40
C GLN A 254 3.75 -0.56 -1.52
N ALA A 255 3.31 0.67 -1.82
CA ALA A 255 2.18 1.28 -1.13
C ALA A 255 0.94 0.40 -1.25
N TYR A 256 0.61 -0.07 -2.46
CA TYR A 256 -0.55 -0.92 -2.69
C TYR A 256 -0.51 -2.21 -1.87
N GLN A 257 0.65 -2.88 -1.80
CA GLN A 257 0.81 -4.09 -0.99
C GLN A 257 0.61 -3.82 0.50
N ILE A 258 1.33 -2.82 1.04
CA ILE A 258 1.22 -2.42 2.45
C ILE A 258 -0.21 -2.03 2.78
N MET A 259 -0.83 -1.21 1.94
CA MET A 259 -2.22 -0.78 2.08
C MET A 259 -3.19 -1.96 2.10
N ARG A 260 -2.97 -3.00 1.28
CA ARG A 260 -3.76 -4.24 1.33
C ARG A 260 -3.54 -5.03 2.60
N PHE A 261 -2.31 -5.13 3.10
CA PHE A 261 -2.02 -5.85 4.35
C PHE A 261 -2.63 -5.20 5.59
N LEU A 262 -2.75 -3.87 5.57
CA LEU A 262 -3.36 -3.05 6.61
C LEU A 262 -4.86 -2.81 6.38
N SER A 263 -5.42 -3.31 5.27
CA SER A 263 -6.81 -3.07 4.91
C SER A 263 -7.78 -3.84 5.80
N LEU A 264 -8.98 -3.28 5.93
CA LEU A 264 -10.12 -3.89 6.58
C LEU A 264 -11.11 -4.39 5.53
N GLY A 265 -11.56 -5.64 5.63
CA GLY A 265 -12.57 -6.19 4.73
C GLY A 265 -13.91 -5.48 4.91
N VAL A 266 -14.59 -5.18 3.80
CA VAL A 266 -15.91 -4.55 3.80
C VAL A 266 -16.83 -5.20 2.78
N THR A 267 -18.10 -5.37 3.15
CA THR A 267 -19.16 -5.81 2.24
C THR A 267 -19.56 -4.69 1.28
N ASN A 268 -20.15 -5.05 0.14
CA ASN A 268 -20.68 -4.07 -0.81
C ASN A 268 -21.79 -3.22 -0.19
N THR A 269 -22.64 -3.84 0.63
CA THR A 269 -23.72 -3.16 1.34
C THR A 269 -23.18 -2.05 2.24
N ASP A 270 -22.18 -2.35 3.06
CA ASP A 270 -21.61 -1.36 3.98
C ASP A 270 -20.77 -0.32 3.25
N LEU A 271 -20.02 -0.74 2.23
CA LEU A 271 -19.25 0.19 1.41
C LEU A 271 -20.16 1.25 0.75
N ARG A 272 -21.36 0.88 0.31
CA ARG A 272 -22.34 1.81 -0.31
C ARG A 272 -22.98 2.80 0.68
N LYS A 273 -22.84 2.57 1.98
CA LYS A 273 -23.22 3.54 3.04
C LYS A 273 -22.14 4.61 3.28
N ILE A 274 -21.05 4.60 2.50
CA ILE A 274 -19.98 5.60 2.56
C ILE A 274 -19.98 6.41 1.25
N ALA A 275 -19.98 7.74 1.36
CA ALA A 275 -20.00 8.62 0.21
C ALA A 275 -18.73 8.49 -0.64
N VAL A 276 -18.88 8.43 -1.97
CA VAL A 276 -17.76 8.35 -2.92
C VAL A 276 -17.17 9.75 -3.17
N GLY A 277 -15.84 9.86 -3.08
CA GLY A 277 -15.07 11.03 -3.50
C GLY A 277 -14.49 10.85 -4.90
N GLU A 278 -14.04 11.95 -5.50
CA GLU A 278 -13.32 11.96 -6.78
C GLU A 278 -12.09 12.84 -6.63
N PHE A 279 -11.00 12.44 -7.28
CA PHE A 279 -9.82 13.27 -7.43
C PHE A 279 -10.15 14.34 -8.51
N GLU A 280 -10.03 15.61 -8.15
CA GLU A 280 -10.20 16.74 -9.08
C GLU A 280 -8.91 17.03 -9.87
#